data_AF-A0A4V1M549-F1
#
_entry.id   AF-A0A4V1M549-F1
#
_cell.length_a   1.000
_cell.length_b   1.000
_cell.length_c   1.000
_cell.angle_alpha   90.00
_cell.angle_beta   90.00
_cell.angle_gamma   90.00
#
_symmetry.space_group_name_H-M   'P 1'
#
loop_
_entity.id
_entity.type
_entity.pdbx_description
1 polymer ?
#
loop_
_entity_poly.entity_id
_entity_poly.type
_entity_poly.pdbx_seq_one_letter_code
_entity_poly.pdbx_strand_id
1 'polypeptide(L)'
;MPMGHFSGAQIKMASMTLGLVQMELEKLKRMPLVNAEIYLELLNKLVEPLAVVQGMMGLRTWLAEVQMFMSKLKQRSFSGMPLSPRERQVLQWYSARWRELRGGPCDMGRPEAQIVLISLGELAMY
;
A
#
# COMPACT_ATOMS: atom_id res chain seq x y z
N MET A 1 20.02 3.80 -18.26
CA MET A 1 20.18 2.35 -18.02
C MET A 1 19.04 1.63 -18.75
N PRO A 2 19.26 0.50 -19.44
CA PRO A 2 18.16 -0.17 -20.13
C PRO A 2 17.30 -0.86 -19.07
N MET A 3 16.11 -0.33 -18.83
CA MET A 3 15.06 -0.99 -18.05
C MET A 3 14.75 -2.31 -18.75
N GLY A 4 14.78 -3.43 -18.04
CA GLY A 4 14.41 -4.73 -18.58
C GLY A 4 13.05 -4.63 -19.26
N HIS A 5 13.00 -4.90 -20.56
CA HIS A 5 11.75 -4.84 -21.31
C HIS A 5 10.83 -5.97 -20.83
N PHE A 6 9.82 -5.63 -20.02
CA PHE A 6 8.76 -6.58 -19.67
C PHE A 6 8.11 -7.10 -20.96
N SER A 7 7.93 -8.42 -21.06
CA SER A 7 7.24 -9.04 -22.19
C SER A 7 5.76 -8.64 -22.23
N GLY A 8 5.15 -8.67 -23.42
CA GLY A 8 3.72 -8.40 -23.58
C GLY A 8 2.83 -9.33 -22.73
N ALA A 9 3.27 -10.57 -22.49
CA ALA A 9 2.58 -11.50 -21.60
C ALA A 9 2.64 -11.06 -20.13
N GLN A 10 3.79 -10.56 -19.66
CA GLN A 10 3.95 -10.02 -18.31
C GLN A 10 3.09 -8.78 -18.09
N ILE A 11 3.06 -7.86 -19.07
CA ILE A 11 2.22 -6.67 -19.01
C ILE A 11 0.73 -7.05 -18.96
N LYS A 12 0.30 -8.03 -19.77
CA LYS A 12 -1.09 -8.50 -19.78
C LYS A 12 -1.49 -9.11 -18.43
N MET A 13 -0.65 -9.99 -17.87
CA MET A 13 -0.92 -10.59 -16.55
C MET A 13 -0.95 -9.53 -15.46
N ALA A 14 0.03 -8.62 -15.41
CA ALA A 14 0.07 -7.52 -14.45
C ALA A 14 -1.17 -6.62 -14.56
N SER A 15 -1.66 -6.33 -15.78
CA SER A 15 -2.88 -5.54 -15.97
C SER A 15 -4.13 -6.24 -15.42
N MET A 16 -4.23 -7.57 -15.59
CA MET A 16 -5.34 -8.35 -15.02
C MET A 16 -5.27 -8.35 -13.48
N THR A 17 -4.09 -8.60 -12.91
CA THR A 17 -3.89 -8.55 -11.46
C THR A 17 -4.20 -7.16 -10.89
N LEU A 18 -3.75 -6.09 -11.57
CA LEU A 18 -4.01 -4.71 -11.17
C LEU A 18 -5.51 -4.44 -11.08
N GLY A 19 -6.28 -4.82 -12.11
CA GLY A 19 -7.74 -4.62 -12.12
C GLY A 19 -8.46 -5.36 -10.99
N LEU A 20 -8.03 -6.60 -10.67
CA LEU A 20 -8.60 -7.38 -9.57
C LEU A 20 -8.32 -6.72 -8.21
N VAL A 21 -7.07 -6.34 -7.95
CA VAL A 21 -6.67 -5.73 -6.67
C VAL A 21 -7.33 -4.35 -6.50
N GLN A 22 -7.43 -3.55 -7.57
CA GLN A 22 -8.13 -2.26 -7.52
C GLN A 22 -9.61 -2.42 -7.22
N MET A 23 -10.27 -3.42 -7.81
CA MET A 23 -11.68 -3.71 -7.52
C MET A 23 -11.88 -4.09 -6.04
N GLU A 24 -10.98 -4.89 -5.46
CA GLU A 24 -11.04 -5.25 -4.04
C GLU A 24 -10.80 -4.04 -3.13
N LEU A 25 -9.83 -3.18 -3.46
CA LEU A 25 -9.58 -1.93 -2.75
C LEU A 25 -10.80 -1.00 -2.78
N GLU A 26 -11.45 -0.85 -3.92
CA GLU A 26 -12.66 -0.04 -4.05
C GLU A 26 -13.82 -0.57 -3.19
N LYS A 27 -13.96 -1.89 -3.06
CA LYS A 27 -14.92 -2.49 -2.12
C LYS A 27 -14.59 -2.11 -0.68
N LEU A 28 -13.34 -2.22 -0.26
CA LEU A 28 -12.92 -1.87 1.10
C LEU A 28 -13.08 -0.38 1.40
N LYS A 29 -12.86 0.52 0.43
CA LYS A 29 -13.04 1.97 0.61
C LYS A 29 -14.49 2.34 0.93
N ARG A 30 -15.46 1.58 0.40
CA ARG A 30 -16.89 1.79 0.63
C ARG A 30 -17.38 1.21 1.95
N MET A 31 -16.59 0.35 2.60
CA MET A 31 -16.96 -0.19 3.90
C MET A 31 -16.91 0.91 4.98
N PRO A 32 -17.82 0.85 5.97
CA PRO A 32 -17.84 1.80 7.07
C PRO A 32 -16.59 1.67 7.96
N LEU A 33 -16.03 0.46 8.04
CA LEU A 33 -14.81 0.15 8.77
C LEU A 33 -13.85 -0.57 7.83
N VAL A 34 -12.62 -0.05 7.72
CA VAL A 34 -11.55 -0.70 6.97
C VAL A 34 -10.86 -1.74 7.87
N ASN A 35 -10.68 -2.95 7.35
CA ASN A 35 -9.85 -3.96 7.99
C ASN A 35 -8.39 -3.72 7.60
N ALA A 36 -7.55 -3.40 8.58
CA ALA A 36 -6.16 -3.02 8.35
C ALA A 36 -5.33 -4.14 7.70
N GLU A 37 -5.53 -5.39 8.11
CA GLU A 37 -4.75 -6.53 7.64
C GLU A 37 -5.03 -6.81 6.16
N ILE A 38 -6.31 -6.87 5.78
CA ILE A 38 -6.72 -7.10 4.39
C ILE A 38 -6.25 -5.93 3.50
N TYR A 39 -6.41 -4.69 3.96
CA TYR A 39 -6.03 -3.53 3.16
C TYR A 39 -4.52 -3.48 2.90
N LEU A 40 -3.70 -3.77 3.91
CA LEU A 40 -2.24 -3.82 3.76
C LEU A 40 -1.79 -4.97 2.86
N GLU A 41 -2.48 -6.12 2.90
CA GLU A 41 -2.23 -7.22 1.96
C GLU A 41 -2.49 -6.78 0.51
N LEU A 42 -3.60 -6.09 0.26
CA LEU A 42 -3.91 -5.54 -1.07
C LEU A 42 -2.90 -4.47 -1.50
N LEU A 43 -2.48 -3.60 -0.60
CA LEU A 43 -1.42 -2.61 -0.87
C LEU A 43 -0.11 -3.28 -1.28
N ASN A 44 0.28 -4.40 -0.65
CA ASN A 44 1.46 -5.16 -1.06
C ASN A 44 1.29 -5.78 -2.46
N LYS A 45 0.12 -6.38 -2.74
CA LYS A 45 -0.19 -6.98 -4.04
C LYS A 45 -0.29 -5.95 -5.18
N LEU A 46 -0.50 -4.68 -4.84
CA LEU A 46 -0.70 -3.59 -5.80
C LEU A 46 0.63 -3.05 -6.38
N VAL A 47 1.73 -3.11 -5.61
CA VAL A 47 3.00 -2.42 -5.95
C VAL A 47 3.60 -2.94 -7.25
N GLU A 48 3.79 -4.25 -7.36
CA GLU A 48 4.46 -4.86 -8.52
C GLU A 48 3.64 -4.69 -9.81
N PRO A 49 2.32 -4.98 -9.84
CA PRO A 49 1.51 -4.71 -11.02
C PRO A 49 1.51 -3.23 -11.45
N LEU A 50 1.48 -2.30 -10.48
CA LEU A 50 1.56 -0.87 -10.78
C LEU A 50 2.90 -0.49 -11.39
N ALA A 51 4.01 -1.02 -10.88
CA ALA A 51 5.34 -0.78 -11.43
C ALA A 51 5.46 -1.31 -12.87
N VAL A 52 4.92 -2.50 -13.14
CA VAL A 52 4.96 -3.13 -14.47
C VAL A 52 4.08 -2.38 -15.48
N VAL A 53 2.86 -1.98 -15.09
CA VAL A 53 1.87 -1.39 -16.01
C VAL A 53 2.05 0.12 -16.18
N GLN A 54 2.40 0.82 -15.10
CA GLN A 54 2.40 2.29 -15.06
C GLN A 54 3.81 2.89 -14.83
N GLY A 55 4.83 2.07 -14.64
CA GLY A 55 6.19 2.54 -14.35
C GLY A 55 6.21 3.47 -13.13
N MET A 56 6.88 4.62 -13.26
CA MET A 56 6.98 5.62 -12.18
C MET A 56 5.62 6.19 -11.75
N MET A 57 4.62 6.24 -12.63
CA MET A 57 3.27 6.71 -12.27
C MET A 57 2.55 5.75 -11.32
N GLY A 58 2.93 4.46 -11.34
CA GLY A 58 2.42 3.46 -10.41
C GLY A 58 2.68 3.82 -8.95
N LEU A 59 3.82 4.46 -8.65
CA LEU A 59 4.13 4.93 -7.31
C LEU A 59 3.11 5.94 -6.80
N ARG A 60 2.76 6.92 -7.62
CA ARG A 60 1.79 7.95 -7.24
C ARG A 60 0.43 7.33 -6.91
N THR A 61 0.00 6.36 -7.71
CA THR A 61 -1.23 5.60 -7.48
C THR A 61 -1.16 4.85 -6.14
N TRP A 62 -0.07 4.15 -5.88
CA TRP A 62 0.12 3.42 -4.62
C TRP A 62 0.13 4.36 -3.39
N LEU A 63 0.83 5.49 -3.46
CA LEU A 63 0.87 6.47 -2.37
C LEU A 63 -0.53 7.05 -2.07
N ALA A 64 -1.35 7.29 -3.10
CA ALA A 64 -2.72 7.75 -2.91
C ALA A 64 -3.57 6.70 -2.17
N GLU A 65 -3.39 5.42 -2.46
CA GLU A 65 -4.07 4.33 -1.74
C GLU A 65 -3.63 4.26 -0.27
N VAL A 66 -2.34 4.44 0.02
CA VAL A 66 -1.86 4.49 1.41
C VAL A 66 -2.41 5.69 2.18
N GLN A 67 -2.48 6.87 1.54
CA GLN A 67 -3.08 8.07 2.15
C GLN A 67 -4.58 7.87 2.45
N MET A 68 -5.31 7.23 1.53
CA MET A 68 -6.72 6.87 1.73
C MET A 68 -6.88 5.92 2.93
N PHE A 69 -6.05 4.89 3.00
CA PHE A 69 -6.03 3.94 4.11
C PHE A 69 -5.80 4.62 5.46
N MET A 70 -4.76 5.45 5.56
CA MET A 70 -4.45 6.21 6.76
C MET A 70 -5.60 7.13 7.17
N SER A 71 -6.26 7.78 6.19
CA SER A 71 -7.41 8.64 6.46
C SER A 71 -8.57 7.87 7.05
N LYS A 72 -8.86 6.67 6.53
CA LYS A 72 -9.88 5.76 7.08
C LYS A 72 -9.55 5.28 8.49
N LEU A 73 -8.30 4.91 8.77
CA LEU A 73 -7.87 4.52 10.11
C LEU A 73 -8.00 5.68 11.11
N LYS A 74 -7.61 6.90 10.72
CA LYS A 74 -7.78 8.10 11.55
C LYS A 74 -9.25 8.38 11.83
N GLN A 75 -10.11 8.37 10.81
CA GLN A 75 -11.56 8.57 10.97
C GLN A 75 -12.16 7.54 11.94
N ARG A 76 -11.78 6.28 11.81
CA ARG A 76 -12.20 5.20 12.72
C ARG A 76 -11.75 5.47 14.15
N SER A 77 -10.50 5.89 14.36
CA SER A 77 -9.98 6.25 15.68
C SER A 77 -10.74 7.43 16.30
N PHE A 78 -11.04 8.47 15.52
CA PHE A 78 -11.83 9.62 15.99
C PHE A 78 -13.29 9.29 16.27
N SER A 79 -13.79 8.22 15.67
CA SER A 79 -15.14 7.68 15.94
C SER A 79 -15.17 6.78 17.19
N GLY A 80 -14.10 6.77 18.00
CA GLY A 80 -14.02 6.00 19.24
C GLY A 80 -13.79 4.50 19.04
N MET A 81 -13.38 4.07 17.84
CA MET A 81 -13.05 2.68 17.54
C MET A 81 -11.54 2.53 17.32
N PRO A 82 -10.72 2.42 18.38
CA PRO A 82 -9.28 2.31 18.23
C PRO A 82 -8.88 1.04 17.46
N LEU A 83 -7.62 1.02 17.02
CA LEU A 83 -7.00 -0.17 16.44
C LEU A 83 -6.91 -1.28 17.49
N SER A 84 -7.28 -2.49 17.10
CA SER A 84 -7.06 -3.68 17.93
C SER A 84 -5.57 -3.98 18.08
N PRO A 85 -5.14 -4.71 19.14
CA PRO A 85 -3.74 -5.09 19.32
C PRO A 85 -3.13 -5.80 18.10
N ARG A 86 -3.93 -6.65 17.43
CA ARG A 86 -3.53 -7.34 16.21
C ARG A 86 -3.27 -6.35 15.06
N GLU A 87 -4.16 -5.40 14.84
CA GLU A 87 -3.99 -4.40 13.78
C GLU A 87 -2.76 -3.52 14.01
N ARG A 88 -2.50 -3.13 15.27
CA ARG A 88 -1.29 -2.39 15.64
C ARG A 88 -0.03 -3.19 15.33
N GLN A 89 -0.01 -4.48 15.71
CA GLN A 89 1.12 -5.37 15.41
C GLN A 89 1.35 -5.49 13.89
N VAL A 90 0.29 -5.66 13.10
CA VAL A 90 0.38 -5.77 11.64
C VAL A 90 0.91 -4.47 11.02
N LEU A 91 0.44 -3.30 11.47
CA LEU A 91 0.94 -2.00 11.01
C LEU A 91 2.42 -1.79 11.35
N GLN A 92 2.83 -2.13 12.57
CA GLN A 92 4.23 -2.07 13.00
C GLN A 92 5.09 -3.00 12.14
N TRP A 93 4.68 -4.25 11.99
CA TRP A 93 5.41 -5.24 11.20
C TRP A 93 5.52 -4.83 9.74
N TYR A 94 4.43 -4.35 9.14
CA TYR A 94 4.43 -3.83 7.77
C TYR A 94 5.43 -2.68 7.64
N SER A 95 5.38 -1.70 8.55
CA SER A 95 6.27 -0.54 8.50
C SER A 95 7.75 -0.92 8.65
N ALA A 96 8.06 -1.85 9.57
CA ALA A 96 9.41 -2.34 9.80
C ALA A 96 9.93 -3.15 8.61
N ARG A 97 9.11 -4.09 8.11
CA ARG A 97 9.44 -4.96 6.98
C ARG A 97 9.74 -4.15 5.72
N TRP A 98 8.93 -3.13 5.45
CA TRP A 98 9.16 -2.22 4.32
C TRP A 98 10.43 -1.36 4.47
N ARG A 99 10.82 -1.00 5.70
CA ARG A 99 12.10 -0.31 5.96
C ARG A 99 13.32 -1.22 5.77
N GLU A 100 13.17 -2.52 6.03
CA GLU A 100 14.22 -3.54 5.84
C GLU A 100 14.43 -3.90 4.37
N LEU A 101 13.37 -3.86 3.55
CA LEU A 101 13.41 -4.18 2.12
C LEU A 101 14.13 -3.11 1.25
N ARG A 102 15.05 -2.32 1.83
CA ARG A 102 15.89 -1.40 1.04
C ARG A 102 16.76 -2.17 0.05
N GLY A 103 16.31 -2.12 -1.20
CA GLY A 103 16.90 -2.79 -2.36
C GLY A 103 16.02 -2.76 -3.62
N GLY A 104 14.76 -2.31 -3.54
CA GLY A 104 13.89 -2.04 -4.71
C GLY A 104 12.42 -1.79 -4.33
N PRO A 105 11.54 -1.36 -5.26
CA PRO A 105 11.75 -1.20 -6.70
C PRO A 105 12.40 0.17 -7.00
N CYS A 106 13.33 0.26 -7.94
CA CYS A 106 14.10 1.48 -8.18
C CYS A 106 13.23 2.76 -8.28
N ASP A 107 13.59 3.78 -7.50
CA ASP A 107 13.14 5.19 -7.52
C ASP A 107 11.86 5.61 -6.78
N MET A 108 11.44 4.91 -5.72
CA MET A 108 10.64 5.61 -4.70
C MET A 108 11.54 6.60 -3.96
N GLY A 109 11.38 7.90 -4.23
CA GLY A 109 12.07 8.97 -3.53
C GLY A 109 12.14 8.70 -2.02
N ARG A 110 13.35 8.79 -1.46
CA ARG A 110 13.59 8.52 -0.03
C ARG A 110 12.58 9.21 0.92
N PRO A 111 12.11 10.45 0.71
CA PRO A 111 11.29 11.11 1.73
C PRO A 111 9.85 10.60 1.78
N GLU A 112 9.14 10.43 0.65
CA GLU A 112 7.68 10.18 0.67
C GLU A 112 7.35 8.79 1.20
N ALA A 113 8.06 7.77 0.75
CA ALA A 113 7.88 6.40 1.25
C ALA A 113 8.26 6.31 2.74
N GLN A 114 9.31 7.03 3.18
CA GLN A 114 9.69 7.07 4.59
C GLN A 114 8.62 7.76 5.45
N ILE A 115 8.06 8.88 4.99
CA ILE A 115 6.98 9.58 5.69
C ILE A 115 5.77 8.65 5.85
N VAL A 116 5.40 7.91 4.81
CA VAL A 116 4.32 6.92 4.88
C VAL A 116 4.62 5.83 5.92
N LEU A 117 5.82 5.25 5.89
CA LEU A 117 6.21 4.19 6.83
C LEU A 117 6.39 4.69 8.27
N ILE A 118 6.75 5.96 8.48
CA ILE A 118 6.77 6.61 9.80
C ILE A 118 5.33 6.80 10.27
N SER A 119 4.48 7.36 9.43
CA SER A 119 3.07 7.63 9.76
C SER A 119 2.30 6.36 10.13
N LEU A 120 2.53 5.25 9.42
CA LEU A 120 1.93 3.95 9.75
C LEU A 120 2.44 3.41 11.10
N GLY A 121 3.72 3.60 11.41
CA GLY A 121 4.30 3.21 12.69
C GLY A 121 3.74 4.04 13.86
N GLU A 122 3.60 5.35 13.67
CA GLU A 122 2.99 6.26 14.66
C GLU A 122 1.52 5.92 14.91
N LEU A 123 0.75 5.66 13.85
CA LEU A 123 -0.65 5.24 13.98
C LEU A 123 -0.82 3.99 14.83
N ALA A 124 0.13 3.06 14.80
CA ALA A 124 0.05 1.86 15.63
C ALA A 124 0.27 2.12 17.14
N MET A 125 0.86 3.27 17.50
CA MET A 125 1.10 3.64 18.90
C MET A 125 -0.15 4.24 19.58
N TYR A 126 -1.12 4.73 18.79
CA TYR A 126 -2.38 5.32 19.26
C TYR A 126 -3.53 4.31 19.23
#